data_AF-A0A7K2VI98-F1
#
_entry.id   AF-A0A7K2VI98-F1
#
_cell.length_a   1.000
_cell.length_b   1.000
_cell.length_c   1.000
_cell.angle_alpha   90.00
_cell.angle_beta   90.00
_cell.angle_gamma   90.00
#
_symmetry.space_group_name_H-M   'P 1'
#
loop_
_entity.id
_entity.type
_entity.pdbx_description
1 polymer ?
#
loop_
_entity_poly.entity_id
_entity_poly.type
_entity_poly.pdbx_seq_one_letter_code
_entity_poly.pdbx_strand_id
1 'polypeptide(L)'
;AVFTAGAEAGERHGGRLPDPMRAVLDEAANICRIADLPDLFSHLCSRGITPYVILQSYRQGVKSWGEVGMDAMWSAATKKLIGVGIDDAKFAGDVSSLVGAHFVNRGSYSKSKDGSSYSVSEQREQVMDPAEIRAMRKGTALLLATGMPVAQIALRPWYEERALAHIGPQMRAEEAAITKRAQATYEERKAARRER
;
A
#
# COMPACT_ATOMS: atom_id res chain seq x y z
N ALA A 1 -22.60 6.66 -7.36
CA ALA A 1 -23.76 5.82 -6.97
C ALA A 1 -23.62 5.27 -5.55
N VAL A 2 -22.75 4.29 -5.27
CA VAL A 2 -22.63 3.70 -3.91
C VAL A 2 -22.16 4.71 -2.86
N PHE A 3 -21.11 5.50 -3.15
CA PHE A 3 -20.65 6.55 -2.23
C PHE A 3 -21.71 7.63 -1.97
N THR A 4 -22.41 8.06 -3.03
CA THR A 4 -23.50 9.02 -2.96
C THR A 4 -24.64 8.49 -2.08
N ALA A 5 -25.10 7.27 -2.32
CA ALA A 5 -26.16 6.64 -1.53
C ALA A 5 -25.75 6.45 -0.06
N GLY A 6 -24.48 6.11 0.20
CA GLY A 6 -23.94 6.02 1.56
C GLY A 6 -23.91 7.38 2.27
N ALA A 7 -23.50 8.44 1.55
CA ALA A 7 -23.51 9.80 2.09
C ALA A 7 -24.94 10.30 2.40
N GLU A 8 -25.88 10.10 1.47
CA GLU A 8 -27.30 10.45 1.65
C GLU A 8 -27.94 9.68 2.81
N ALA A 9 -27.61 8.39 2.96
CA ALA A 9 -28.06 7.62 4.12
C ALA A 9 -27.48 8.19 5.43
N GLY A 10 -26.20 8.58 5.44
CA GLY A 10 -25.61 9.25 6.60
C GLY A 10 -26.29 10.58 6.94
N GLU A 11 -26.63 11.38 5.94
CA GLU A 11 -27.34 12.66 6.12
C GLU A 11 -28.73 12.46 6.76
N ARG A 12 -29.46 11.42 6.33
CA ARG A 12 -30.74 11.03 6.96
C ARG A 12 -30.59 10.59 8.42
N HIS A 13 -29.39 10.22 8.86
CA HIS A 13 -29.09 9.75 10.22
C HIS A 13 -28.24 10.75 11.03
N GLY A 14 -28.30 12.04 10.71
CA GLY A 14 -27.61 13.09 11.47
C GLY A 14 -26.19 13.39 10.99
N GLY A 15 -25.89 13.11 9.72
CA GLY A 15 -24.63 13.44 9.06
C GLY A 15 -23.57 12.32 9.08
N ARG A 16 -23.90 11.16 9.67
CA ARG A 16 -23.01 10.01 9.74
C ARG A 16 -23.80 8.72 9.59
N LEU A 17 -23.25 7.75 8.88
CA LEU A 17 -23.84 6.42 8.79
C LEU A 17 -23.88 5.76 10.19
N PRO A 18 -25.02 5.20 10.60
CA PRO A 18 -25.13 4.47 11.87
C PRO A 18 -24.24 3.22 11.86
N ASP A 19 -24.21 2.51 10.73
CA ASP A 19 -23.31 1.38 10.49
C ASP A 19 -22.15 1.80 9.57
N PRO A 20 -20.89 1.78 10.06
CA PRO A 20 -19.75 2.19 9.26
C PRO A 20 -19.55 1.31 8.01
N MET A 21 -19.39 1.96 6.86
CA MET A 21 -19.14 1.28 5.59
C MET A 21 -17.64 1.23 5.30
N ARG A 22 -17.15 0.07 4.85
CA ARG A 22 -15.79 -0.07 4.29
C ARG A 22 -15.88 -0.10 2.79
N ALA A 23 -15.20 0.83 2.12
CA ALA A 23 -15.13 0.86 0.67
C ALA A 23 -13.77 0.36 0.22
N VAL A 24 -13.70 -0.87 -0.24
CA VAL A 24 -12.47 -1.49 -0.74
C VAL A 24 -12.36 -1.21 -2.22
N LEU A 25 -11.37 -0.40 -2.59
CA LEU A 25 -11.11 0.09 -3.93
C LEU A 25 -9.81 -0.53 -4.44
N ASP A 26 -9.94 -1.77 -4.94
CA ASP A 26 -8.85 -2.43 -5.65
C ASP A 26 -8.74 -1.88 -7.07
N GLU A 27 -7.50 -1.70 -7.53
CA GLU A 27 -7.17 -1.08 -8.82
C GLU A 27 -7.91 0.24 -9.11
N ALA A 28 -8.13 1.07 -8.09
CA ALA A 28 -8.86 2.34 -8.22
C ALA A 28 -8.29 3.25 -9.32
N ALA A 29 -6.98 3.19 -9.55
CA ALA A 29 -6.32 3.95 -10.61
C ALA A 29 -6.63 3.43 -12.04
N ASN A 30 -6.94 2.14 -12.20
CA ASN A 30 -7.11 1.48 -13.51
C ASN A 30 -8.57 1.19 -13.86
N ILE A 31 -9.36 0.63 -12.93
CA ILE A 31 -10.69 0.09 -13.21
C ILE A 31 -11.80 1.10 -12.87
N CYS A 32 -11.70 1.74 -11.71
CA CYS A 32 -12.73 2.64 -11.18
C CYS A 32 -12.16 4.06 -11.01
N ARG A 33 -11.91 4.75 -12.13
CA ARG A 33 -11.47 6.15 -12.12
C ARG A 33 -12.57 7.06 -11.56
N ILE A 34 -12.62 7.16 -10.25
CA ILE A 34 -13.40 8.18 -9.55
C ILE A 34 -12.53 9.44 -9.59
N ALA A 35 -12.86 10.36 -10.50
CA ALA A 35 -12.08 11.57 -10.73
C ALA A 35 -11.88 12.37 -9.42
N ASP A 36 -12.95 12.49 -8.63
CA ASP A 36 -12.98 13.28 -7.41
C ASP A 36 -12.63 12.45 -6.15
N LEU A 37 -11.98 11.29 -6.32
CA LEU A 37 -11.60 10.44 -5.18
C LEU A 37 -10.73 11.16 -4.13
N PRO A 38 -9.76 12.01 -4.52
CA PRO A 38 -8.99 12.80 -3.55
C PRO A 38 -9.87 13.68 -2.67
N ASP A 39 -10.86 14.37 -3.25
CA ASP A 39 -11.75 15.25 -2.50
C ASP A 39 -12.68 14.45 -1.57
N LEU A 40 -13.16 13.31 -2.06
CA LEU A 40 -13.99 12.38 -1.28
C LEU A 40 -13.24 11.78 -0.10
N PHE A 41 -11.92 11.60 -0.18
CA PHE A 41 -11.13 10.91 0.84
C PHE A 41 -11.27 11.53 2.24
N SER A 42 -11.28 12.86 2.30
CA SER A 42 -11.45 13.61 3.55
C SER A 42 -12.91 13.58 4.05
N HIS A 43 -13.85 13.64 3.12
CA HIS A 43 -15.28 13.80 3.39
C HIS A 43 -15.98 12.49 3.78
N LEU A 44 -15.51 11.36 3.24
CA LEU A 44 -16.08 10.03 3.51
C LEU A 44 -15.83 9.61 4.96
N CYS A 45 -14.65 9.91 5.50
CA CYS A 45 -14.27 9.53 6.86
C CYS A 45 -15.21 10.14 7.92
N SER A 46 -15.61 11.41 7.77
CA SER A 46 -16.54 12.05 8.70
C SER A 46 -17.95 11.44 8.66
N ARG A 47 -18.34 10.86 7.51
CA ARG A 47 -19.63 10.19 7.28
C ARG A 47 -19.66 8.73 7.70
N GLY A 48 -18.58 8.20 8.28
CA GLY A 48 -18.50 6.79 8.68
C GLY A 48 -18.17 5.84 7.52
N ILE A 49 -17.68 6.37 6.40
CA ILE A 49 -17.22 5.59 5.25
C ILE A 49 -15.69 5.56 5.27
N THR A 50 -15.10 4.38 5.41
CA THR A 50 -13.64 4.20 5.41
C THR A 50 -13.17 3.67 4.05
N PRO A 51 -12.50 4.49 3.23
CA PRO A 51 -11.94 4.03 1.97
C PRO A 51 -10.63 3.26 2.19
N TYR A 52 -10.49 2.14 1.51
CA TYR A 52 -9.26 1.35 1.39
C TYR A 52 -8.84 1.39 -0.07
N VAL A 53 -7.80 2.15 -0.38
CA VAL A 53 -7.29 2.27 -1.76
C VAL A 53 -6.05 1.42 -1.89
N ILE A 54 -6.06 0.50 -2.85
CA ILE A 54 -4.95 -0.40 -3.14
C ILE A 54 -4.35 0.02 -4.48
N LEU A 55 -3.07 0.39 -4.47
CA LEU A 55 -2.32 0.80 -5.65
C LEU A 55 -1.11 -0.11 -5.82
N GLN A 56 -0.78 -0.48 -7.06
CA GLN A 56 0.44 -1.24 -7.33
C GLN A 56 1.69 -0.32 -7.25
N SER A 57 1.53 0.97 -7.53
CA SER A 57 2.60 1.95 -7.35
C SER A 57 2.07 3.36 -7.12
N TYR A 58 2.88 4.20 -6.49
CA TYR A 58 2.57 5.63 -6.31
C TYR A 58 2.34 6.33 -7.66
N ARG A 59 3.20 6.03 -8.65
CA ARG A 59 3.10 6.57 -10.01
C ARG A 59 1.77 6.26 -10.71
N GLN A 60 1.16 5.11 -10.44
CA GLN A 60 -0.19 4.82 -10.96
C GLN A 60 -1.22 5.80 -10.41
N GLY A 61 -1.13 6.13 -9.11
CA GLY A 61 -2.02 7.13 -8.52
C GLY A 61 -1.80 8.52 -9.11
N VAL A 62 -0.54 8.95 -9.25
CA VAL A 62 -0.20 10.23 -9.91
C VAL A 62 -0.75 10.30 -11.33
N LYS A 63 -0.69 9.21 -12.10
CA LYS A 63 -1.26 9.15 -13.45
C LYS A 63 -2.77 9.34 -13.47
N SER A 64 -3.48 8.92 -12.42
CA SER A 64 -4.95 8.94 -12.37
C SER A 64 -5.52 10.21 -11.74
N TRP A 65 -4.83 10.81 -10.76
CA TRP A 65 -5.32 11.98 -10.00
C TRP A 65 -4.38 13.19 -10.03
N GLY A 66 -3.28 13.12 -10.78
CA GLY A 66 -2.22 14.12 -10.73
C GLY A 66 -1.38 14.01 -9.46
N GLU A 67 -0.27 14.75 -9.42
CA GLU A 67 0.62 14.78 -8.25
C GLU A 67 -0.10 15.37 -7.03
N VAL A 68 -0.76 16.52 -7.20
CA VAL A 68 -1.52 17.19 -6.13
C VAL A 68 -2.63 16.30 -5.54
N GLY A 69 -3.40 15.62 -6.39
CA GLY A 69 -4.48 14.75 -5.93
C GLY A 69 -3.95 13.51 -5.20
N MET A 70 -2.87 12.91 -5.70
CA MET A 70 -2.24 11.77 -5.05
C MET A 70 -1.61 12.15 -3.71
N ASP A 71 -0.92 13.29 -3.64
CA ASP A 71 -0.32 13.81 -2.41
C ASP A 71 -1.40 14.13 -1.36
N ALA A 72 -2.55 14.69 -1.78
CA ALA A 72 -3.69 14.93 -0.90
C ALA A 72 -4.26 13.61 -0.34
N MET A 73 -4.45 12.60 -1.18
CA MET A 73 -4.87 11.25 -0.73
C MET A 73 -3.87 10.63 0.24
N TRP A 74 -2.58 10.71 -0.09
CA TRP A 74 -1.51 10.21 0.76
C TRP A 74 -1.52 10.91 2.12
N SER A 75 -1.63 12.24 2.14
CA SER A 75 -1.69 13.03 3.37
C SER A 75 -2.92 12.67 4.23
N ALA A 76 -4.10 12.55 3.60
CA ALA A 76 -5.36 12.24 4.29
C ALA A 76 -5.41 10.81 4.86
N ALA A 77 -4.64 9.86 4.31
CA ALA A 77 -4.62 8.48 4.79
C ALA A 77 -3.96 8.36 6.18
N THR A 78 -4.72 8.01 7.21
CA THR A 78 -4.21 7.84 8.58
C THR A 78 -3.35 6.59 8.78
N LYS A 79 -3.53 5.59 7.91
CA LYS A 79 -2.76 4.36 7.88
C LYS A 79 -2.33 4.09 6.45
N LYS A 80 -1.05 3.84 6.25
CA LYS A 80 -0.47 3.48 4.96
C LYS A 80 0.29 2.18 5.12
N LEU A 81 0.03 1.24 4.21
CA LEU A 81 0.71 -0.04 4.18
C LEU A 81 1.52 -0.12 2.90
N ILE A 82 2.84 -0.30 3.04
CA ILE A 82 3.77 -0.34 1.93
C ILE A 82 4.31 -1.75 1.80
N GLY A 83 3.89 -2.44 0.75
CA GLY A 83 4.34 -3.79 0.44
C GLY A 83 5.74 -3.85 -0.16
N VAL A 84 6.18 -5.07 -0.43
CA VAL A 84 7.44 -5.36 -1.13
C VAL A 84 7.35 -5.04 -2.62
N GLY A 85 8.51 -4.92 -3.27
CA GLY A 85 8.58 -4.76 -4.73
C GLY A 85 8.40 -3.32 -5.21
N ILE A 86 8.65 -2.34 -4.35
CA ILE A 86 8.75 -0.93 -4.77
C ILE A 86 9.95 -0.80 -5.71
N ASP A 87 9.68 -0.57 -6.99
CA ASP A 87 10.69 -0.27 -8.00
C ASP A 87 10.64 1.21 -8.41
N ASP A 88 10.57 2.08 -7.39
CA ASP A 88 10.56 3.53 -7.55
C ASP A 88 11.53 4.18 -6.56
N ALA A 89 12.67 4.64 -7.08
CA ALA A 89 13.74 5.22 -6.27
C ALA A 89 13.30 6.48 -5.50
N LYS A 90 12.46 7.34 -6.11
CA LYS A 90 11.95 8.56 -5.44
C LYS A 90 11.10 8.15 -4.24
N PHE A 91 10.12 7.29 -4.46
CA PHE A 91 9.23 6.83 -3.40
C PHE A 91 9.98 6.05 -2.30
N ALA A 92 10.94 5.19 -2.65
CA ALA A 92 11.77 4.51 -1.66
C ALA A 92 12.60 5.49 -0.80
N GLY A 93 13.11 6.58 -1.40
CA GLY A 93 13.78 7.67 -0.68
C GLY A 93 12.84 8.42 0.27
N ASP A 94 11.63 8.73 -0.19
CA ASP A 94 10.60 9.37 0.64
C ASP A 94 10.23 8.48 1.84
N VAL A 95 10.05 7.18 1.61
CA VAL A 95 9.75 6.21 2.68
C VAL A 95 10.92 6.07 3.65
N SER A 96 12.17 5.97 3.16
CA SER A 96 13.37 5.94 4.02
C SER A 96 13.44 7.17 4.93
N SER A 97 13.15 8.35 4.37
CA SER A 97 13.09 9.60 5.12
C SER A 97 12.00 9.59 6.20
N LEU A 98 10.84 8.97 5.93
CA LEU A 98 9.74 8.82 6.89
C LEU A 98 10.02 7.79 7.99
N VAL A 99 10.76 6.72 7.69
CA VAL A 99 11.23 5.75 8.69
C VAL A 99 12.20 6.47 9.65
N GLY A 100 13.04 7.34 9.11
CA GLY A 100 13.93 8.20 9.87
C GLY A 100 15.29 7.57 10.15
N ALA A 101 16.07 8.27 10.96
CA ALA A 101 17.47 7.95 11.25
C ALA A 101 17.69 7.66 12.74
N HIS A 102 18.76 6.91 13.01
CA HIS A 102 19.23 6.57 14.35
C HIS A 102 20.72 6.94 14.51
N PHE A 103 21.14 7.10 15.75
CA PHE A 103 22.55 7.37 16.06
C PHE A 103 23.27 6.04 16.31
N VAL A 104 24.42 5.89 15.67
CA VAL A 104 25.29 4.72 15.75
C VAL A 104 26.65 5.17 16.29
N ASN A 105 27.09 4.54 17.38
CA ASN A 105 28.41 4.77 17.93
C ASN A 105 29.43 3.88 17.24
N ARG A 106 30.36 4.49 16.50
CA ARG A 106 31.43 3.78 15.79
C ARG A 106 32.74 3.94 16.56
N GLY A 107 33.19 2.86 17.19
CA GLY A 107 34.48 2.80 17.87
C GLY A 107 35.61 2.54 16.87
N SER A 108 36.65 3.36 16.90
CA SER A 108 37.91 3.13 16.19
C SER A 108 38.99 2.78 17.19
N TYR A 109 39.63 1.63 16.99
CA TYR A 109 40.77 1.19 17.78
C TYR A 109 42.02 1.19 16.90
N SER A 110 43.02 1.95 17.30
CA SER A 110 44.32 2.02 16.62
C SER A 110 45.42 1.54 17.57
N LYS A 111 46.24 0.60 17.11
CA LYS A 111 47.37 0.05 17.87
C LYS A 111 48.67 0.35 17.12
N SER A 112 49.59 1.03 17.79
CA SER A 112 50.94 1.32 17.30
C SER A 112 51.99 0.68 18.20
N LYS A 113 53.28 0.76 17.82
CA LYS A 113 54.39 0.24 18.64
C LYS A 113 54.51 0.91 20.01
N ASP A 114 54.03 2.15 20.14
CA ASP A 114 54.16 2.98 21.34
C ASP A 114 52.89 3.05 22.21
N GLY A 115 51.79 2.40 21.79
CA GLY A 115 50.56 2.36 22.57
C GLY A 115 49.32 2.01 21.76
N SER A 116 48.17 2.05 22.43
CA SER A 116 46.86 1.92 21.78
C SER A 116 45.97 3.11 22.08
N SER A 117 45.27 3.60 21.06
CA SER A 117 44.28 4.66 21.17
C SER A 117 42.89 4.12 20.81
N TYR A 118 41.88 4.54 21.56
CA TYR A 118 40.48 4.23 21.32
C TYR A 118 39.70 5.53 21.20
N SER A 119 38.94 5.68 20.12
CA SER A 119 38.08 6.83 19.86
C SER A 119 36.68 6.35 19.51
N VAL A 120 35.65 7.03 20.01
CA VAL A 120 34.25 6.76 19.68
C VAL A 120 33.70 7.98 18.95
N SER A 121 33.19 7.78 17.74
CA SER A 121 32.47 8.80 16.98
C SER A 121 31.01 8.42 16.85
N GLU A 122 30.11 9.36 17.12
CA GLU A 122 28.69 9.19 16.86
C GLU A 122 28.39 9.56 15.39
N GLN A 123 27.70 8.69 14.67
CA GLN A 123 27.26 8.90 13.29
C GLN A 123 25.75 8.72 13.19
N ARG A 124 25.09 9.56 12.39
CA ARG A 124 23.66 9.45 12.13
C ARG A 124 23.44 8.66 10.85
N GLU A 125 22.76 7.52 10.95
CA GLU A 125 22.49 6.60 9.83
C GLU A 125 20.97 6.39 9.69
N GLN A 126 20.47 6.18 8.47
CA GLN A 126 19.06 5.85 8.28
C GLN A 126 18.76 4.51 8.97
N VAL A 127 17.57 4.39 9.54
CA VAL A 127 17.12 3.10 10.12
C VAL A 127 16.89 2.08 9.01
N MET A 128 16.45 2.54 7.83
CA MET A 128 16.28 1.72 6.65
C MET A 128 16.63 2.52 5.39
N ASP A 129 17.63 2.07 4.66
CA ASP A 129 18.02 2.67 3.38
C ASP A 129 17.01 2.34 2.26
N PRO A 130 16.90 3.15 1.19
CA PRO A 130 16.03 2.86 0.06
C PRO A 130 16.28 1.48 -0.58
N ALA A 131 17.54 1.02 -0.55
CA ALA A 131 17.91 -0.31 -1.03
C ALA A 131 17.33 -1.44 -0.14
N GLU A 132 17.29 -1.24 1.17
CA GLU A 132 16.70 -2.19 2.13
C GLU A 132 15.18 -2.24 2.00
N ILE A 133 14.54 -1.08 1.79
CA ILE A 133 13.10 -1.00 1.51
C ILE A 133 12.75 -1.80 0.25
N ARG A 134 13.53 -1.66 -0.82
CA ARG A 134 13.37 -2.43 -2.06
C ARG A 134 13.57 -3.93 -1.84
N ALA A 135 14.51 -4.29 -0.96
CA ALA A 135 14.89 -5.68 -0.67
C ALA A 135 14.06 -6.33 0.46
N MET A 136 13.00 -5.68 0.95
CA MET A 136 12.15 -6.23 2.00
C MET A 136 11.66 -7.65 1.68
N ARG A 137 11.66 -8.50 2.71
CA ARG A 137 11.24 -9.90 2.59
C ARG A 137 9.76 -9.99 2.20
N LYS A 138 9.45 -10.84 1.22
CA LYS A 138 8.06 -11.18 0.86
C LYS A 138 7.26 -11.61 2.10
N GLY A 139 6.01 -11.18 2.18
CA GLY A 139 5.18 -11.40 3.37
C GLY A 139 5.45 -10.39 4.50
N THR A 140 6.20 -9.32 4.25
CA THR A 140 6.32 -8.17 5.16
C THR A 140 5.84 -6.88 4.49
N ALA A 141 5.56 -5.87 5.30
CA ALA A 141 5.20 -4.52 4.85
C ALA A 141 5.60 -3.47 5.88
N LEU A 142 5.79 -2.23 5.46
CA LEU A 142 5.91 -1.09 6.37
C LEU A 142 4.53 -0.53 6.68
N LEU A 143 4.24 -0.38 7.96
CA LEU A 143 3.04 0.28 8.48
C LEU A 143 3.43 1.69 8.94
N LEU A 144 2.88 2.68 8.24
CA LEU A 144 2.95 4.08 8.66
C LEU A 144 1.59 4.42 9.28
N ALA A 145 1.55 4.60 10.59
CA ALA A 145 0.37 5.01 11.33
C ALA A 145 0.63 6.37 11.99
N THR A 146 -0.31 7.31 11.83
CA THR A 146 -0.16 8.65 12.40
C THR A 146 0.03 8.58 13.91
N GLY A 147 1.06 9.26 14.42
CA GLY A 147 1.37 9.33 15.86
C GLY A 147 2.22 8.17 16.40
N MET A 148 2.75 7.29 15.53
CA MET A 148 3.60 6.17 15.93
C MET A 148 4.82 6.05 15.00
N PRO A 149 5.97 5.52 15.49
CA PRO A 149 7.09 5.15 14.63
C PRO A 149 6.67 4.15 13.55
N VAL A 150 7.34 4.20 12.40
CA VAL A 150 7.12 3.24 11.32
C VAL A 150 7.50 1.83 11.79
N ALA A 151 6.61 0.87 11.56
CA ALA A 151 6.82 -0.52 11.96
C ALA A 151 6.87 -1.42 10.73
N GLN A 152 7.87 -2.30 10.65
CA GLN A 152 7.82 -3.42 9.72
C GLN A 152 6.97 -4.54 10.31
N ILE A 153 5.90 -4.91 9.62
CA ILE A 153 4.93 -5.91 10.06
C ILE A 153 4.97 -7.15 9.18
N ALA A 154 4.60 -8.30 9.75
CA ALA A 154 4.34 -9.52 8.98
C ALA A 154 2.90 -9.50 8.44
N LEU A 155 2.78 -9.77 7.14
CA LEU A 155 1.49 -9.96 6.50
C LEU A 155 0.98 -11.37 6.77
N ARG A 156 -0.34 -11.50 6.90
CA ARG A 156 -1.01 -12.78 7.11
C ARG A 156 -1.79 -13.13 5.83
N PRO A 157 -1.31 -14.11 5.04
CA PRO A 157 -2.03 -14.53 3.84
C PRO A 157 -3.33 -15.20 4.25
N TRP A 158 -4.46 -14.61 3.84
CA TRP A 158 -5.78 -15.09 4.25
C TRP A 158 -6.02 -16.57 3.89
N TYR A 159 -5.45 -17.04 2.78
CA TYR A 159 -5.57 -18.42 2.31
C TYR A 159 -4.79 -19.44 3.16
N GLU A 160 -3.84 -18.99 3.97
CA GLU A 160 -3.13 -19.82 4.96
C GLU A 160 -3.85 -19.82 6.32
N GLU A 161 -4.81 -18.93 6.52
CA GLU A 161 -5.53 -18.82 7.79
C GLU A 161 -6.61 -19.90 7.92
N ARG A 162 -6.46 -20.77 8.92
CA ARG A 162 -7.43 -21.84 9.22
C ARG A 162 -8.86 -21.34 9.39
N ALA A 163 -9.04 -20.15 9.99
CA ALA A 163 -10.35 -19.53 10.18
C ALA A 163 -11.05 -19.20 8.84
N LEU A 164 -10.27 -18.95 7.78
CA LEU A 164 -10.74 -18.53 6.46
C LEU A 164 -10.75 -19.69 5.45
N ALA A 165 -10.45 -20.92 5.88
CA ALA A 165 -10.43 -22.11 5.02
C ALA A 165 -11.77 -22.36 4.29
N HIS A 166 -12.88 -21.88 4.86
CA HIS A 166 -14.23 -21.95 4.27
C HIS A 166 -14.37 -21.18 2.95
N ILE A 167 -13.49 -20.21 2.68
CA ILE A 167 -13.46 -19.42 1.43
C ILE A 167 -12.73 -20.18 0.31
N GLY A 168 -11.83 -21.10 0.66
CA GLY A 168 -10.99 -21.84 -0.29
C GLY A 168 -11.74 -22.53 -1.46
N PRO A 169 -12.89 -23.19 -1.22
CA PRO A 169 -13.70 -23.76 -2.30
C PRO A 169 -14.23 -22.72 -3.29
N GLN A 170 -14.69 -21.56 -2.80
CA GLN A 170 -15.21 -20.47 -3.63
C GLN A 170 -14.10 -19.87 -4.50
N MET A 171 -12.91 -19.69 -3.91
CA MET A 171 -11.72 -19.22 -4.65
C MET A 171 -11.37 -20.15 -5.82
N ARG A 172 -11.26 -21.46 -5.57
CA ARG A 172 -10.93 -22.43 -6.63
C ARG A 172 -11.97 -22.46 -7.75
N ALA A 173 -13.25 -22.31 -7.40
CA ALA A 173 -14.33 -22.25 -8.38
C ALA A 173 -14.19 -21.00 -9.28
N GLU A 174 -13.89 -19.84 -8.70
CA GLU A 174 -13.67 -18.62 -9.46
C GLU A 174 -12.38 -18.65 -10.29
N GLU A 175 -11.27 -19.17 -9.76
CA GLU A 175 -10.03 -19.36 -10.52
C GLU A 175 -10.26 -20.23 -11.76
N ALA A 176 -10.99 -21.35 -11.60
CA ALA A 176 -11.36 -22.21 -12.71
C ALA A 176 -12.25 -21.47 -13.74
N ALA A 177 -13.20 -20.67 -13.27
CA ALA A 177 -14.07 -19.88 -14.14
C ALA A 177 -13.30 -18.79 -14.91
N ILE A 178 -12.37 -18.08 -14.26
CA ILE A 178 -11.49 -17.09 -14.89
C ILE A 178 -10.63 -17.76 -15.96
N THR A 179 -10.02 -18.90 -15.63
CA THR A 179 -9.16 -19.66 -16.55
C THR A 179 -9.93 -20.09 -17.78
N LYS A 180 -11.15 -20.61 -17.59
CA LYS A 180 -12.04 -21.02 -18.69
C LYS A 180 -12.41 -19.85 -19.60
N ARG A 181 -12.75 -18.68 -19.02
CA ARG A 181 -13.05 -17.45 -19.78
C ARG A 181 -11.84 -17.00 -20.60
N ALA A 182 -10.64 -16.99 -20.00
CA ALA A 182 -9.42 -16.58 -20.68
C ALA A 182 -9.06 -17.51 -21.86
N GLN A 183 -9.21 -18.83 -21.68
CA GLN A 183 -9.00 -19.81 -22.75
C GLN A 183 -9.99 -19.62 -23.91
N ALA A 184 -11.27 -19.39 -23.62
CA ALA A 184 -12.27 -19.13 -24.65
C ALA A 184 -11.93 -17.88 -25.48
N THR A 185 -11.60 -16.77 -24.81
CA THR A 185 -11.19 -15.53 -25.49
C THR A 185 -9.91 -15.70 -26.32
N TYR A 186 -8.96 -16.53 -25.87
CA TYR A 186 -7.76 -16.84 -26.63
C TYR A 186 -8.07 -17.60 -27.93
N GLU A 187 -8.90 -18.64 -27.85
CA GLU A 187 -9.27 -19.43 -29.03
C GLU A 187 -10.09 -18.60 -30.02
N GLU A 188 -11.00 -17.73 -29.56
CA GLU A 188 -11.71 -16.77 -30.41
C GLU A 188 -10.74 -15.84 -31.17
N ARG A 189 -9.77 -15.25 -30.46
CA ARG A 189 -8.76 -14.36 -31.06
C ARG A 189 -7.87 -15.11 -32.05
N LYS A 190 -7.56 -16.38 -31.78
CA LYS A 190 -6.75 -17.23 -32.65
C LYS A 190 -7.51 -17.62 -33.92
N ALA A 191 -8.81 -17.92 -33.82
CA ALA A 191 -9.68 -18.17 -34.98
C ALA A 191 -9.76 -16.92 -35.88
N ALA A 192 -10.04 -15.75 -35.30
CA ALA A 192 -10.11 -14.49 -36.04
C ALA A 192 -8.79 -14.09 -36.75
N ARG A 193 -7.64 -14.56 -36.27
CA ARG A 193 -6.32 -14.36 -36.91
C ARG A 193 -6.05 -15.33 -38.06
N ARG A 194 -6.71 -16.49 -38.10
CA ARG A 194 -6.56 -17.49 -39.17
C ARG A 194 -7.45 -17.21 -40.38
N GLU A 195 -8.49 -16.39 -40.21
CA GLU A 195 -9.43 -15.97 -41.26
C GLU A 195 -9.00 -14.70 -42.00
N ARG A 196 -7.89 -14.07 -41.59
CA ARG A 196 -7.23 -12.94 -42.27
C ARG A 196 -6.01 -13.40 -43.04
#